data_AF-A0A352FDU5-F1
#
_entry.id   AF-A0A352FDU5-F1
#
_cell.length_a   1.000
_cell.length_b   1.000
_cell.length_c   1.000
_cell.angle_alpha   90.00
_cell.angle_beta   90.00
_cell.angle_gamma   90.00
#
_symmetry.space_group_name_H-M   'P 1'
#
loop_
_entity.id
_entity.type
_entity.pdbx_description
1 polymer ?
#
loop_
_entity_poly.entity_id
_entity_poly.type
_entity_poly.pdbx_seq_one_letter_code
_entity_poly.pdbx_strand_id
1 'polypeptide(L)'
;METRQLYLHPELSLAEVAEELQVPRHHLTQALNTEIGRNFYTYINELRVKIFMEKVVDPRNKDYTFLSIAYDCGFNSKSTFNSVFKRITGFTPSEYLKSVGRIE
;
A
#
# COMPACT_ATOMS: atom_id res chain seq x y z
N MET A 1 21.63 5.68 3.51
CA MET A 1 21.13 4.43 2.93
C MET A 1 19.63 4.58 2.81
N GLU A 2 19.15 4.99 1.64
CA GLU A 2 17.72 5.14 1.37
C GLU A 2 17.13 3.73 1.23
N THR A 3 16.33 3.31 2.21
CA THR A 3 15.43 2.17 2.06
C THR A 3 14.54 2.44 0.86
N ARG A 4 14.89 1.86 -0.30
CA ARG A 4 14.08 1.91 -1.52
C ARG A 4 12.69 1.45 -1.15
N GLN A 5 11.71 2.31 -1.36
CA GLN A 5 10.31 2.08 -1.03
C GLN A 5 9.70 1.09 -2.04
N LEU A 6 10.14 -0.17 -2.00
CA LEU A 6 9.75 -1.24 -2.93
C LEU A 6 8.24 -1.43 -3.02
N TYR A 7 7.52 -1.20 -1.92
CA TYR A 7 6.06 -1.26 -1.85
C TYR A 7 5.33 -0.30 -2.81
N LEU A 8 6.01 0.73 -3.35
CA LEU A 8 5.44 1.65 -4.34
C LEU A 8 5.44 1.06 -5.75
N HIS A 9 6.19 -0.03 -6.02
CA HIS A 9 6.22 -0.64 -7.34
C HIS A 9 4.93 -1.44 -7.59
N PRO A 10 4.14 -1.10 -8.62
CA PRO A 10 2.87 -1.76 -8.94
C PRO A 10 3.02 -3.25 -9.29
N GLU A 11 4.18 -3.63 -9.83
CA GLU A 11 4.52 -5.01 -10.22
C GLU A 11 5.28 -5.79 -9.15
N LEU A 12 5.44 -5.23 -7.95
CA LEU A 12 6.27 -5.81 -6.89
C LEU A 12 5.90 -7.28 -6.63
N SER A 13 6.81 -8.15 -7.01
CA SER A 13 6.68 -9.59 -6.81
C SER A 13 7.37 -10.03 -5.51
N LEU A 14 6.87 -11.13 -4.95
CA LEU A 14 7.52 -11.79 -3.81
C LEU A 14 8.98 -12.15 -4.11
N ALA A 15 9.31 -12.42 -5.37
CA ALA A 15 10.66 -12.71 -5.82
C ALA A 15 11.58 -11.49 -5.71
N GLU A 16 11.12 -10.31 -6.13
CA GLU A 16 11.90 -9.07 -6.03
C GLU A 16 12.13 -8.64 -4.57
N VAL A 17 11.14 -8.83 -3.70
CA VAL A 17 11.32 -8.54 -2.27
C VAL A 17 12.28 -9.54 -1.60
N ALA A 18 12.20 -10.81 -1.97
CA ALA A 18 13.14 -11.83 -1.49
C ALA A 18 14.58 -11.53 -1.96
N GLU A 19 14.75 -11.10 -3.20
CA GLU A 19 16.04 -10.75 -3.78
C GLU A 19 16.67 -9.52 -3.11
N GLU A 20 15.92 -8.44 -2.92
CA GLU A 20 16.44 -7.22 -2.27
C GLU A 20 16.77 -7.46 -0.79
N LEU A 21 15.92 -8.21 -0.07
CA LEU A 21 16.17 -8.54 1.33
C LEU A 21 17.28 -9.59 1.49
N GLN A 22 17.79 -10.16 0.40
CA GLN A 22 18.71 -11.30 0.37
C GLN A 22 18.20 -12.50 1.19
N VAL A 23 16.87 -12.66 1.25
CA VAL A 23 16.22 -13.73 2.00
C VAL A 23 15.60 -14.71 1.00
N PRO A 24 15.77 -16.03 1.16
CA PRO A 24 15.12 -16.99 0.28
C PRO A 24 13.60 -16.81 0.28
N ARG A 25 12.98 -16.83 -0.90
CA ARG A 25 11.53 -16.67 -1.09
C ARG A 25 10.70 -17.55 -0.14
N HIS A 26 11.16 -18.78 0.11
CA HIS A 26 10.50 -19.73 1.00
C HIS A 26 10.58 -19.32 2.48
N HIS A 27 11.68 -18.71 2.93
CA HIS A 27 11.77 -18.10 4.26
C HIS A 27 10.82 -16.90 4.38
N LEU A 28 10.68 -16.08 3.33
CA LEU A 28 9.76 -14.95 3.34
C LEU A 28 8.31 -15.42 3.43
N THR A 29 7.91 -16.38 2.59
CA THR A 29 6.57 -16.99 2.63
C THR A 29 6.31 -17.68 3.95
N GLN A 30 7.29 -18.38 4.52
CA GLN A 30 7.16 -19.07 5.79
C GLN A 30 7.04 -18.08 6.94
N ALA A 31 7.88 -17.04 7.02
CA ALA A 31 7.74 -15.99 8.03
C ALA A 31 6.37 -15.29 7.94
N LEU A 32 5.91 -14.95 6.73
CA LEU A 32 4.61 -14.30 6.53
C LEU A 32 3.43 -15.20 6.92
N ASN A 33 3.49 -16.48 6.58
CA ASN A 33 2.42 -17.43 6.89
C ASN A 33 2.46 -17.92 8.35
N THR A 34 3.64 -18.07 8.94
CA THR A 34 3.83 -18.70 10.26
C THR A 34 3.88 -17.67 11.39
N GLU A 35 4.46 -16.49 11.17
CA GLU A 35 4.60 -15.45 12.21
C GLU A 35 3.48 -14.40 12.13
N ILE A 36 3.01 -14.05 10.93
CA ILE A 36 2.04 -12.95 10.71
C ILE A 36 0.63 -13.49 10.38
N GLY A 37 0.52 -14.73 9.90
CA GLY A 37 -0.75 -15.32 9.47
C GLY A 37 -1.40 -14.58 8.30
N ARG A 38 -0.61 -13.82 7.52
CA ARG A 38 -1.09 -12.98 6.40
C ARG A 38 -0.28 -13.26 5.15
N ASN A 39 -0.98 -13.34 4.02
CA ASN A 39 -0.34 -13.46 2.71
C ASN A 39 0.51 -12.20 2.43
N PHE A 40 1.67 -12.35 1.79
CA PHE A 40 2.54 -11.26 1.32
C PHE A 40 1.77 -10.08 0.69
N TYR A 41 0.79 -10.39 -0.17
CA TYR A 41 -0.03 -9.37 -0.80
C TYR A 41 -0.84 -8.54 0.21
N THR A 42 -1.28 -9.13 1.32
CA THR A 42 -1.98 -8.41 2.39
C THR A 42 -1.02 -7.44 3.08
N TYR A 43 0.18 -7.89 3.43
CA TYR A 43 1.20 -7.05 4.06
C TYR A 43 1.61 -5.86 3.17
N ILE A 44 1.89 -6.10 1.88
CA ILE A 44 2.21 -5.02 0.94
C ILE A 44 1.04 -4.04 0.83
N ASN A 45 -0.19 -4.53 0.71
CA ASN A 45 -1.37 -3.67 0.62
C ASN A 45 -1.59 -2.82 1.88
N GLU A 46 -1.27 -3.33 3.08
CA GLU A 46 -1.30 -2.56 4.33
C GLU A 46 -0.30 -1.42 4.33
N LEU A 47 0.93 -1.68 3.88
CA LEU A 47 1.93 -0.64 3.70
C LEU A 47 1.42 0.42 2.72
N ARG A 48 0.95 0.01 1.54
CA ARG A 48 0.43 0.93 0.50
C ARG A 48 -0.72 1.80 1.01
N VAL A 49 -1.66 1.23 1.77
CA VAL A 49 -2.75 1.99 2.40
C VAL A 49 -2.21 2.99 3.42
N LYS A 50 -1.24 2.60 4.25
CA LYS A 50 -0.62 3.49 5.23
C LYS A 50 0.02 4.71 4.55
N ILE A 51 0.81 4.49 3.51
CA ILE A 51 1.49 5.58 2.77
C ILE A 51 0.49 6.47 2.06
N PHE A 52 -0.58 5.89 1.50
CA PHE A 52 -1.66 6.67 0.91
C PHE A 52 -2.27 7.64 1.94
N MET A 53 -2.57 7.15 3.15
CA MET A 53 -3.11 7.98 4.23
C MET A 53 -2.18 9.11 4.64
N GLU A 54 -0.86 8.88 4.62
CA GLU A 54 0.17 9.90 4.87
C GLU A 54 0.26 10.92 3.71
N LYS A 55 0.29 10.45 2.46
CA LYS A 55 0.41 11.31 1.27
C LYS A 55 -0.83 12.17 1.04
N VAL A 56 -2.02 11.67 1.33
CA VAL A 56 -3.27 12.37 1.00
C VAL A 56 -3.56 13.56 1.92
N VAL A 57 -3.01 13.55 3.14
CA VAL A 57 -3.08 14.70 4.06
C VAL A 57 -1.91 15.67 3.88
N ASP A 58 -0.90 15.31 3.08
CA ASP A 58 0.25 16.17 2.81
C ASP A 58 -0.17 17.38 1.94
N PRO A 59 0.07 18.63 2.40
CA PRO A 59 -0.23 19.83 1.63
C PRO A 59 0.45 19.88 0.25
N ARG A 60 1.59 19.20 0.08
CA ARG A 60 2.29 19.09 -1.22
C ARG A 60 1.47 18.33 -2.26
N ASN A 61 0.54 17.50 -1.81
CA ASN A 61 -0.31 16.69 -2.68
C ASN A 61 -1.74 17.22 -2.80
N LYS A 62 -1.99 18.48 -2.40
CA LYS A 62 -3.34 19.07 -2.44
C LYS A 62 -3.95 19.13 -3.84
N ASP A 63 -3.11 19.29 -4.86
CA ASP A 63 -3.52 19.46 -6.26
C ASP A 63 -3.66 18.13 -7.01
N TYR A 64 -3.28 17.01 -6.38
CA TYR A 64 -3.46 15.67 -6.95
C TYR A 64 -4.78 15.05 -6.49
N THR A 65 -5.42 14.34 -7.42
CA THR A 65 -6.58 13.48 -7.08
C THR A 65 -6.13 12.36 -6.14
N PHE A 66 -7.03 11.90 -5.27
CA PHE A 66 -6.73 10.75 -4.42
C PHE A 66 -6.38 9.53 -5.28
N LEU A 67 -6.99 9.39 -6.45
CA LEU A 67 -6.74 8.26 -7.33
C LEU A 67 -5.31 8.29 -7.87
N SER A 68 -4.79 9.47 -8.26
CA SER A 68 -3.39 9.67 -8.63
C SER A 68 -2.46 9.28 -7.48
N ILE A 69 -2.76 9.72 -6.25
CA ILE A 69 -1.97 9.36 -5.06
C ILE A 69 -2.02 7.85 -4.80
N ALA A 70 -3.16 7.19 -5.02
CA ALA A 70 -3.29 5.75 -4.88
C ALA A 70 -2.42 4.99 -5.90
N TYR A 71 -2.38 5.44 -7.15
CA TYR A 71 -1.50 4.87 -8.16
C TYR A 71 -0.02 5.07 -7.83
N ASP A 72 0.35 6.25 -7.31
CA ASP A 72 1.70 6.52 -6.80
C ASP A 72 2.06 5.71 -5.54
N CYS A 73 1.07 5.08 -4.90
CA CYS A 73 1.28 4.13 -3.81
C CYS A 73 1.37 2.67 -4.31
N GLY A 74 1.38 2.44 -5.62
CA GLY A 74 1.54 1.11 -6.21
C GLY A 74 0.24 0.32 -6.38
N PHE A 75 -0.93 0.96 -6.34
CA PHE A 75 -2.19 0.30 -6.72
C PHE A 75 -2.36 0.26 -8.24
N ASN A 76 -2.77 -0.89 -8.77
CA ASN A 76 -2.91 -1.08 -10.24
C ASN A 76 -4.33 -0.79 -10.73
N SER A 77 -5.29 -0.60 -9.83
CA SER A 77 -6.66 -0.25 -10.18
C SER A 77 -7.42 0.42 -9.04
N LYS A 78 -8.39 1.27 -9.39
CA LYS A 78 -9.34 1.89 -8.46
C LYS A 78 -10.13 0.84 -7.65
N SER A 79 -10.56 -0.25 -8.30
CA SER A 79 -11.36 -1.30 -7.66
C SER A 79 -10.56 -2.04 -6.60
N THR A 80 -9.31 -2.39 -6.89
CA THR A 80 -8.40 -3.02 -5.93
C THR A 80 -8.12 -2.08 -4.76
N PHE A 81 -7.79 -0.82 -5.04
CA PHE A 81 -7.58 0.19 -4.00
C PHE A 81 -8.79 0.32 -3.07
N ASN A 82 -9.98 0.55 -3.61
CA ASN A 82 -11.19 0.74 -2.81
C ASN A 82 -11.48 -0.46 -1.90
N SER A 83 -11.34 -1.68 -2.45
CA SER A 83 -11.63 -2.91 -1.71
C SER A 83 -10.61 -3.16 -0.60
N VAL A 84 -9.32 -2.94 -0.93
CA VAL A 84 -8.21 -3.10 0.01
C VAL A 84 -8.26 -2.05 1.12
N PHE A 85 -8.48 -0.78 0.75
CA PHE A 85 -8.58 0.33 1.69
C PHE A 85 -9.70 0.09 2.68
N LYS A 86 -10.92 -0.21 2.19
CA LYS A 86 -12.06 -0.51 3.07
C LYS A 86 -11.82 -1.72 3.98
N ARG A 87 -11.18 -2.77 3.46
CA ARG A 87 -10.86 -3.96 4.26
C ARG A 87 -9.89 -3.64 5.40
N ILE A 88 -8.93 -2.74 5.17
CA ILE A 88 -7.88 -2.41 6.13
C ILE A 88 -8.33 -1.33 7.13
N THR A 89 -8.97 -0.28 6.65
CA THR A 89 -9.33 0.89 7.47
C THR A 89 -10.74 0.80 8.05
N GLY A 90 -11.60 -0.04 7.48
CA GLY A 90 -13.03 -0.09 7.81
C GLY A 90 -13.88 0.97 7.10
N PHE A 91 -13.25 1.95 6.43
CA PHE A 91 -13.91 3.07 5.77
C PHE A 91 -13.68 3.05 4.26
N THR A 92 -14.63 3.57 3.48
CA THR A 92 -14.37 3.85 2.06
C THR A 92 -13.36 5.00 1.93
N PRO A 93 -12.60 5.06 0.83
CA PRO A 93 -11.69 6.18 0.59
C PRO A 93 -12.39 7.54 0.65
N SER A 94 -13.60 7.66 0.08
CA SER A 94 -14.39 8.90 0.13
C SER A 94 -14.78 9.33 1.55
N GLU A 95 -15.15 8.38 2.42
CA GLU A 95 -15.45 8.67 3.83
C GLU A 95 -14.19 9.17 4.57
N TYR A 96 -13.05 8.55 4.32
CA TYR A 96 -11.77 8.97 4.91
C TYR A 96 -11.34 10.35 4.39
N LEU A 97 -11.42 10.59 3.08
CA LEU A 97 -11.08 11.89 2.48
C LEU A 97 -11.91 13.02 3.11
N LYS A 98 -13.22 12.80 3.25
CA LYS A 98 -14.11 13.75 3.91
C LYS A 98 -13.71 14.00 5.36
N SER A 99 -13.27 12.99 6.10
CA SER A 99 -12.85 13.15 7.50
C SER A 99 -11.54 13.93 7.64
N VAL A 100 -10.66 13.87 6.64
CA VAL A 100 -9.40 14.64 6.60
C VAL A 100 -9.50 15.97 5.85
N GLY A 101 -10.73 16.42 5.53
CA GLY A 101 -10.96 17.71 4.86
C GLY A 101 -10.52 17.75 3.39
N ARG A 102 -10.27 16.60 2.78
CA ARG A 102 -10.03 16.45 1.34
C ARG A 102 -11.39 16.15 0.69
N ILE A 103 -11.98 17.12 0.02
CA ILE A 103 -13.19 16.89 -0.77
C ILE A 103 -12.77 16.97 -2.22
N GLU A 104 -13.00 15.89 -2.96
CA GLU A 104 -12.86 15.84 -4.42
C GLU A 104 -14.16 16.28 -5.08
#